data_AF-A0A6P0VNZ8-F1
#
_entry.id   AF-A0A6P0VNZ8-F1
#
_cell.length_a   1.000
_cell.length_b   1.000
_cell.length_c   1.000
_cell.angle_alpha   90.00
_cell.angle_beta   90.00
_cell.angle_gamma   90.00
#
_symmetry.space_group_name_H-M   'P 1'
#
loop_
_entity.id
_entity.type
_entity.pdbx_description
1 polymer ?
#
loop_
_entity_poly.entity_id
_entity_poly.type
_entity_poly.pdbx_seq_one_letter_code
_entity_poly.pdbx_strand_id
1 'polypeptide(L)'
;SNPEQSDYGYAEFIKSIDAIVMGRNTFDKVITFGQWVYSKPVFVLSNSLTKLPEQLLGKAEIIRGDLKEIIAQLHQKGYQNLYIDGGRVIQSFLQEDLIDEMIITLIPILLGKGFPLFGELEQQLRFRHKATEIYNNNLVKNHYIREQ
;
A
#
# COMPACT_ATOMS: atom_id res chain seq x y z
N SER A 1 5.08 7.16 -21.37
CA SER A 1 5.43 8.51 -20.88
C SER A 1 4.23 9.10 -20.17
N ASN A 2 4.42 9.97 -19.16
CA ASN A 2 3.37 10.75 -18.50
C ASN A 2 3.42 12.18 -19.07
N PRO A 3 2.87 12.43 -20.27
CA PRO A 3 3.05 13.70 -20.98
C PRO A 3 2.43 14.91 -20.26
N GLU A 4 1.49 14.69 -19.34
CA GLU A 4 0.79 15.76 -18.62
C GLU A 4 1.34 16.04 -17.22
N GLN A 5 2.35 15.29 -16.75
CA GLN A 5 2.82 15.33 -15.36
C GLN A 5 1.69 15.13 -14.32
N SER A 6 0.60 14.45 -14.71
CA SER A 6 -0.50 14.12 -13.79
C SER A 6 0.00 13.13 -12.74
N ASP A 7 -0.38 13.33 -11.48
CA ASP A 7 -0.11 12.39 -10.40
C ASP A 7 -1.17 11.27 -10.31
N TYR A 8 -2.11 11.23 -11.26
CA TYR A 8 -3.20 10.27 -11.37
C TYR A 8 -4.06 10.15 -10.10
N GLY A 9 -4.19 11.26 -9.36
CA GLY A 9 -4.97 11.33 -8.12
C GLY A 9 -4.21 10.91 -6.87
N TYR A 10 -2.89 10.71 -6.98
CA TYR A 10 -2.05 10.29 -5.86
C TYR A 10 -2.06 11.31 -4.71
N ALA A 11 -2.00 12.62 -4.96
CA ALA A 11 -2.02 13.62 -3.91
C ALA A 11 -3.34 13.60 -3.11
N GLU A 12 -4.48 13.48 -3.78
CA GLU A 12 -5.78 13.38 -3.11
C GLU A 12 -5.91 12.08 -2.32
N PHE A 13 -5.39 10.96 -2.85
CA PHE A 13 -5.30 9.71 -2.10
C PHE A 13 -4.41 9.83 -0.85
N ILE A 14 -3.21 10.40 -0.97
CA ILE A 14 -2.32 10.57 0.18
C ILE A 14 -2.91 11.50 1.23
N LYS A 15 -3.71 12.51 0.85
CA LYS A 15 -4.41 13.36 1.82
C LYS A 15 -5.43 12.57 2.63
N SER A 16 -6.11 11.59 2.04
CA SER A 16 -7.19 10.84 2.70
C SER A 16 -6.70 9.79 3.69
N ILE A 17 -5.44 9.34 3.61
CA ILE A 17 -4.87 8.33 4.50
C ILE A 17 -4.22 8.96 5.74
N ASP A 18 -4.13 8.19 6.83
CA ASP A 18 -3.48 8.62 8.07
C ASP A 18 -2.04 8.14 8.15
N ALA A 19 -1.76 6.93 7.66
CA ALA A 19 -0.44 6.32 7.69
C ALA A 19 -0.25 5.30 6.56
N ILE A 20 1.00 4.91 6.33
CA ILE A 20 1.38 3.89 5.36
C ILE A 20 1.94 2.69 6.12
N VAL A 21 1.51 1.48 5.78
CA VAL A 21 2.10 0.23 6.25
C VAL A 21 2.76 -0.44 5.06
N MET A 22 4.06 -0.71 5.13
CA MET A 22 4.78 -1.33 4.02
C MET A 22 5.77 -2.40 4.46
N GLY A 23 6.06 -3.33 3.57
CA GLY A 23 7.05 -4.37 3.82
C GLY A 23 8.47 -3.85 3.68
N ARG A 24 9.42 -4.58 4.29
CA ARG A 24 10.87 -4.31 4.16
C ARG A 24 11.33 -4.13 2.71
N ASN A 25 10.89 -4.99 1.78
CA ASN A 25 11.35 -4.91 0.39
C ASN A 25 10.93 -3.58 -0.28
N THR A 26 9.71 -3.11 0.01
CA THR A 26 9.21 -1.81 -0.48
C THR A 26 10.01 -0.69 0.15
N PHE A 27 10.22 -0.75 1.47
CA PHE A 27 11.02 0.23 2.20
C PHE A 27 12.46 0.33 1.66
N ASP A 28 13.15 -0.81 1.55
CA ASP A 28 14.51 -0.92 1.02
C ASP A 28 14.59 -0.32 -0.39
N LYS A 29 13.55 -0.49 -1.23
CA LYS A 29 13.49 0.12 -2.55
C LYS A 29 13.29 1.64 -2.48
N VAL A 30 12.34 2.12 -1.66
CA VAL A 30 12.01 3.55 -1.57
C VAL A 30 13.22 4.37 -1.12
N ILE A 31 13.96 3.88 -0.12
CA ILE A 31 15.14 4.61 0.37
C ILE A 31 16.25 4.73 -0.69
N THR A 32 16.24 3.92 -1.76
CA THR A 32 17.20 4.08 -2.88
C THR A 32 16.88 5.23 -3.82
N PHE A 33 15.66 5.81 -3.76
CA PHE A 33 15.26 6.89 -4.66
C PHE A 33 15.84 8.27 -4.27
N GLY A 34 16.66 8.35 -3.22
CA GLY A 34 17.40 9.55 -2.83
C GLY A 34 16.58 10.63 -2.12
N GLN A 35 15.26 10.63 -2.28
CA GLN A 35 14.35 11.53 -1.58
C GLN A 35 13.22 10.78 -0.87
N TRP A 36 12.95 11.16 0.38
CA TRP A 36 11.80 10.67 1.12
C TRP A 36 10.56 11.48 0.74
N VAL A 37 9.61 10.84 0.05
CA VAL A 37 8.45 11.51 -0.55
C VAL A 37 7.18 11.45 0.28
N TYR A 38 7.16 10.67 1.36
CA TYR A 38 5.97 10.48 2.18
C TYR A 38 5.85 11.58 3.23
N SER A 39 4.71 12.28 3.20
CA SER A 39 4.30 13.27 4.21
C SER A 39 3.59 12.63 5.42
N LYS A 40 3.19 11.35 5.30
CA LYS A 40 2.52 10.57 6.34
C LYS A 40 3.51 9.65 7.06
N PRO A 41 3.26 9.27 8.33
CA PRO A 41 4.06 8.26 9.02
C PRO A 41 4.08 6.93 8.27
N VAL A 42 5.26 6.30 8.22
CA VAL A 42 5.45 4.99 7.58
C VAL A 42 5.79 3.92 8.60
N PHE A 43 4.97 2.88 8.67
CA PHE A 43 5.18 1.71 9.50
C PHE A 43 5.76 0.57 8.64
N VAL A 44 7.00 0.19 8.92
CA VAL A 44 7.72 -0.84 8.17
C VAL A 44 7.52 -2.18 8.85
N LEU A 45 6.69 -3.05 8.25
CA LEU A 45 6.45 -4.40 8.71
C LEU A 45 7.67 -5.29 8.43
N SER A 46 8.39 -5.65 9.49
CA SER A 46 9.57 -6.50 9.37
C SER A 46 9.96 -7.22 10.67
N ASN A 47 10.16 -8.53 10.57
CA ASN A 47 10.76 -9.35 11.63
C ASN A 47 12.30 -9.30 11.64
N SER A 48 12.93 -8.81 10.57
CA SER A 48 14.40 -8.82 10.40
C SER A 48 15.04 -7.45 10.46
N LEU A 49 14.30 -6.38 10.16
CA LEU A 49 14.82 -5.02 10.25
C LEU A 49 14.90 -4.59 11.71
N THR A 50 16.08 -4.16 12.14
CA THR A 50 16.35 -3.79 13.55
C THR A 50 16.61 -2.30 13.73
N LYS A 51 17.03 -1.59 12.69
CA LYS A 51 17.33 -0.15 12.75
C LYS A 51 16.90 0.53 11.45
N LEU A 52 16.40 1.76 11.57
CA LEU A 52 16.14 2.66 10.44
C LEU A 52 17.35 3.59 10.19
N PRO A 53 17.53 4.07 8.96
CA PRO A 53 18.45 5.17 8.69
C PRO A 53 18.14 6.39 9.57
N GLU A 54 19.16 7.07 10.08
CA GLU A 54 18.98 8.17 11.06
C GLU A 54 18.12 9.30 10.53
N GLN A 55 18.23 9.62 9.23
CA GLN A 55 17.42 10.64 8.57
C GLN A 55 15.92 10.33 8.48
N LEU A 56 15.51 9.10 8.82
CA LEU A 56 14.11 8.65 8.83
C LEU A 56 13.53 8.48 10.24
N LEU A 57 14.31 8.77 11.29
CA LEU A 57 13.77 8.82 12.65
C LEU A 57 12.67 9.87 12.73
N GLY A 58 11.51 9.51 13.30
CA GLY A 58 10.31 10.34 13.36
C GLY A 58 9.47 10.37 12.08
N LYS A 59 9.96 9.79 10.97
CA LYS A 59 9.20 9.63 9.71
C LYS A 59 8.73 8.19 9.50
N ALA A 60 9.53 7.23 9.96
CA ALA A 60 9.20 5.82 9.90
C ALA A 60 9.39 5.12 11.26
N GLU A 61 8.64 4.05 11.48
CA GLU A 61 8.70 3.18 12.66
C GLU A 61 8.74 1.72 12.20
N ILE A 62 9.55 0.87 12.84
CA ILE A 62 9.56 -0.58 12.55
C ILE A 62 8.47 -1.22 13.40
N ILE A 63 7.57 -1.95 12.76
CA ILE A 63 6.53 -2.76 13.41
C ILE A 63 6.70 -4.24 13.07
N ARG A 64 6.25 -5.10 13.97
CA ARG A 64 6.33 -6.57 13.82
C ARG A 64 5.29 -7.22 14.72
N GLY A 65 4.86 -8.42 14.35
CA GLY A 65 3.84 -9.17 15.07
C GLY A 65 2.65 -9.55 14.20
N ASP A 66 1.56 -9.90 14.85
CA ASP A 66 0.27 -10.24 14.23
C ASP A 66 -0.38 -9.01 13.57
N LEU A 67 -1.02 -9.20 12.41
CA LEU A 67 -1.57 -8.09 11.64
C LEU A 67 -2.74 -7.40 12.35
N LYS A 68 -3.61 -8.16 13.02
CA LYS A 68 -4.77 -7.62 13.74
C LYS A 68 -4.32 -6.84 14.97
N GLU A 69 -3.30 -7.33 15.68
CA GLU A 69 -2.68 -6.59 16.78
C GLU A 69 -2.04 -5.29 16.30
N ILE A 70 -1.31 -5.33 15.17
CA ILE A 70 -0.72 -4.14 14.55
C ILE A 70 -1.80 -3.11 14.22
N ILE A 71 -2.87 -3.52 13.53
CA ILE A 71 -3.98 -2.63 13.18
C ILE A 71 -4.58 -2.02 14.44
N ALA A 72 -4.85 -2.83 15.47
CA ALA A 72 -5.40 -2.35 16.74
C ALA A 72 -4.49 -1.31 17.41
N GLN A 73 -3.18 -1.54 17.42
CA GLN A 73 -2.19 -0.58 17.97
C GLN A 73 -2.17 0.72 17.17
N LEU A 74 -2.23 0.65 15.83
CA LEU A 74 -2.26 1.84 14.97
C LEU A 74 -3.55 2.64 15.15
N HIS A 75 -4.69 1.96 15.27
CA HIS A 75 -5.98 2.60 15.55
C HIS A 75 -5.97 3.28 16.91
N GLN A 76 -5.37 2.68 17.95
CA GLN A 76 -5.21 3.31 19.26
C GLN A 76 -4.31 4.55 19.22
N LYS A 77 -3.32 4.59 18.32
CA LYS A 77 -2.49 5.77 18.04
C LYS A 77 -3.22 6.84 17.20
N GLY A 78 -4.45 6.58 16.76
CA GLY A 78 -5.27 7.52 15.98
C GLY A 78 -5.16 7.37 14.46
N TYR A 79 -4.43 6.38 13.96
CA TYR A 79 -4.34 6.10 12.52
C TYR A 79 -5.46 5.14 12.13
N GLN A 80 -6.49 5.61 11.43
CA GLN A 80 -7.66 4.80 11.07
C GLN A 80 -7.60 4.36 9.61
N ASN A 81 -7.20 5.25 8.70
CA ASN A 81 -7.10 4.97 7.28
C ASN A 81 -5.66 4.59 6.90
N LEU A 82 -5.38 3.29 6.78
CA LEU A 82 -4.05 2.75 6.55
C LEU A 82 -3.85 2.42 5.05
N TYR A 83 -2.83 3.02 4.44
CA TYR A 83 -2.40 2.62 3.10
C TYR A 83 -1.44 1.42 3.17
N ILE A 84 -1.90 0.27 2.69
CA ILE A 84 -1.11 -0.96 2.67
C ILE A 84 -0.31 -1.07 1.37
N ASP A 85 1.02 -1.08 1.46
CA ASP A 85 1.92 -1.06 0.31
C ASP A 85 2.92 -2.23 0.31
N GLY A 86 3.25 -2.72 -0.88
CA GLY A 86 4.11 -3.86 -1.13
C GLY A 86 3.35 -5.17 -1.26
N GLY A 87 3.57 -5.86 -2.39
CA GLY A 87 2.80 -7.06 -2.77
C GLY A 87 2.72 -8.14 -1.70
N ARG A 88 3.82 -8.42 -0.98
CA ARG A 88 3.79 -9.42 0.12
C ARG A 88 2.91 -8.98 1.30
N VAL A 89 2.94 -7.70 1.66
CA VAL A 89 2.11 -7.19 2.76
C VAL A 89 0.66 -7.17 2.34
N ILE A 90 0.37 -6.70 1.12
CA ILE A 90 -0.99 -6.75 0.55
C ILE A 90 -1.54 -8.19 0.56
N GLN A 91 -0.73 -9.17 0.15
CA GLN A 91 -1.12 -10.59 0.17
C GLN A 91 -1.42 -11.08 1.59
N SER A 92 -0.57 -10.77 2.58
CA SER A 92 -0.83 -11.16 3.97
C SER A 92 -2.09 -10.52 4.55
N PHE A 93 -2.36 -9.25 4.25
CA PHE A 93 -3.61 -8.60 4.67
C PHE A 93 -4.83 -9.22 3.99
N LEU A 94 -4.74 -9.59 2.71
CA LEU A 94 -5.83 -10.30 2.03
C LEU A 94 -6.06 -11.70 2.61
N GLN A 95 -5.00 -12.43 2.98
CA GLN A 95 -5.15 -13.76 3.60
C GLN A 95 -5.92 -13.72 4.93
N GLU A 96 -5.81 -12.62 5.67
CA GLU A 96 -6.53 -12.41 6.93
C GLU A 96 -7.85 -11.64 6.79
N ASP A 97 -8.26 -11.34 5.55
CA ASP A 97 -9.46 -10.53 5.22
C ASP A 97 -9.46 -9.13 5.85
N LEU A 98 -8.31 -8.43 5.79
CA LEU A 98 -8.06 -7.12 6.42
C LEU A 98 -8.00 -5.95 5.42
N ILE A 99 -8.45 -6.13 4.17
CA ILE A 99 -8.48 -5.07 3.16
C ILE A 99 -9.92 -4.63 2.89
N ASP A 100 -10.24 -3.39 3.26
CA ASP A 100 -11.57 -2.79 3.07
C ASP A 100 -11.77 -2.25 1.65
N GLU A 101 -10.75 -1.61 1.08
CA GLU A 101 -10.80 -0.99 -0.23
C GLU A 101 -9.54 -1.31 -1.06
N MET A 102 -9.71 -1.49 -2.37
CA MET A 102 -8.60 -1.63 -3.31
C MET A 102 -8.73 -0.60 -4.42
N ILE A 103 -7.67 0.20 -4.64
CA ILE A 103 -7.54 1.10 -5.78
C ILE A 103 -6.43 0.55 -6.68
N ILE A 104 -6.80 0.00 -7.83
CA ILE A 104 -5.89 -0.69 -8.75
C ILE A 104 -5.77 0.11 -10.04
N THR A 105 -4.58 0.61 -10.33
CA THR A 105 -4.26 1.24 -11.63
C THR A 105 -3.58 0.23 -12.55
N LEU A 106 -4.27 -0.13 -13.63
CA LEU A 106 -3.79 -1.06 -14.65
C LEU A 106 -3.03 -0.29 -15.74
N ILE A 107 -1.83 -0.76 -16.04
CA ILE A 107 -1.01 -0.31 -17.17
C ILE A 107 -1.07 -1.42 -18.24
N PRO A 108 -1.40 -1.11 -19.51
CA PRO A 108 -1.62 -2.13 -20.55
C PRO A 108 -0.30 -2.64 -21.12
N ILE A 109 0.53 -3.23 -20.26
CA ILE A 109 1.84 -3.81 -20.59
C ILE A 109 1.93 -5.22 -20.00
N LEU A 110 2.28 -6.19 -20.84
CA LEU A 110 2.59 -7.55 -20.39
C LEU A 110 4.08 -7.64 -20.01
N LEU A 111 4.36 -7.76 -18.72
CA LEU A 111 5.73 -7.84 -18.21
C LEU A 111 6.36 -9.23 -18.36
N GLY A 112 5.55 -10.28 -18.56
CA GLY A 112 5.99 -11.68 -18.64
C GLY A 112 6.39 -12.31 -17.31
N LYS A 113 7.21 -11.61 -16.49
CA LYS A 113 7.61 -12.02 -15.14
C LYS A 113 7.70 -10.81 -14.20
N GLY A 114 7.50 -11.02 -12.91
CA GLY A 114 7.59 -9.96 -11.91
C GLY A 114 7.09 -10.38 -10.54
N PHE A 115 6.92 -9.40 -9.66
CA PHE A 115 6.30 -9.60 -8.36
C PHE A 115 4.77 -9.52 -8.53
N PRO A 116 4.02 -10.61 -8.28
CA PRO A 116 2.58 -10.57 -8.42
C PRO A 116 1.96 -9.70 -7.32
N LEU A 117 0.87 -8.99 -7.64
CA LEU A 117 0.09 -8.23 -6.67
C LEU A 117 -0.68 -9.19 -5.74
N PHE A 118 -1.35 -10.19 -6.33
CA PHE A 118 -2.17 -11.18 -5.63
C PHE A 118 -1.42 -12.51 -5.46
N GLY A 119 -1.85 -13.28 -4.46
CA GLY A 119 -1.31 -14.59 -4.13
C GLY A 119 -2.43 -15.57 -3.78
N GLU A 120 -2.08 -16.62 -3.05
CA GLU A 120 -3.04 -17.64 -2.60
C GLU A 120 -3.94 -17.11 -1.47
N LEU A 121 -5.20 -17.54 -1.50
CA LEU A 121 -6.21 -17.26 -0.47
C LEU A 121 -6.84 -18.59 -0.02
N GLU A 122 -7.11 -18.73 1.28
CA GLU A 122 -7.82 -19.89 1.82
C GLU A 122 -9.30 -19.89 1.42
N GLN A 123 -9.88 -18.70 1.25
CA GLN A 123 -11.27 -18.49 0.87
C GLN A 123 -11.42 -17.35 -0.13
N GLN A 124 -12.49 -17.41 -0.93
CA GLN A 124 -12.81 -16.34 -1.87
C GLN A 124 -13.21 -15.07 -1.11
N LEU A 125 -12.54 -13.95 -1.43
CA LEU A 125 -12.97 -12.62 -1.02
C LEU A 125 -13.74 -11.94 -2.14
N ARG A 126 -14.88 -11.34 -1.81
CA ARG A 126 -15.72 -10.61 -2.77
C ARG A 126 -15.56 -9.11 -2.58
N PHE A 127 -15.50 -8.41 -3.70
CA PHE A 127 -15.45 -6.96 -3.72
C PHE A 127 -16.45 -6.46 -4.76
N ARG A 128 -17.19 -5.41 -4.40
CA ARG A 128 -18.00 -4.66 -5.34
C ARG A 128 -17.17 -3.60 -6.01
N HIS A 129 -17.41 -3.39 -7.29
CA HIS A 129 -16.91 -2.23 -8.00
C HIS A 129 -17.55 -0.94 -7.46
N LYS A 130 -16.74 0.09 -7.26
CA LYS A 130 -17.17 1.43 -6.83
C LYS A 130 -17.06 2.44 -7.96
N ALA A 131 -15.91 2.47 -8.66
CA ALA A 131 -15.65 3.44 -9.72
C ALA A 131 -14.54 2.95 -10.68
N THR A 132 -14.61 3.43 -11.92
CA THR A 132 -13.52 3.30 -12.91
C THR A 132 -13.21 4.69 -13.47
N GLU A 133 -11.93 5.04 -13.51
CA GLU A 133 -11.41 6.24 -14.16
C GLU A 133 -10.38 5.82 -15.21
N ILE A 134 -10.42 6.46 -16.38
CA ILE A 134 -9.44 6.25 -17.46
C ILE A 134 -8.57 7.50 -17.53
N TYR A 135 -7.24 7.32 -17.40
CA TYR A 135 -6.28 8.40 -17.55
C TYR A 135 -5.53 8.30 -18.87
N ASN A 136 -5.45 9.41 -19.59
CA ASN A 136 -4.66 9.58 -20.82
C ASN A 136 -4.93 8.50 -21.87
N ASN A 137 -6.16 7.96 -21.91
CA ASN A 137 -6.57 6.82 -22.75
C ASN A 137 -5.64 5.59 -22.67
N ASN A 138 -4.94 5.42 -21.54
CA ASN A 138 -3.90 4.39 -21.40
C ASN A 138 -4.00 3.66 -20.06
N LEU A 139 -4.22 4.37 -18.96
CA LEU A 139 -4.32 3.76 -17.63
C LEU A 139 -5.77 3.61 -17.21
N VAL A 140 -6.11 2.49 -16.58
CA VAL A 140 -7.44 2.26 -16.03
C VAL A 140 -7.31 2.10 -14.51
N LYS A 141 -7.84 3.06 -13.76
CA LYS A 141 -7.91 3.00 -12.30
C LYS A 141 -9.28 2.48 -11.88
N ASN A 142 -9.30 1.36 -11.19
CA ASN A 142 -10.52 0.76 -10.64
C ASN A 142 -10.50 0.84 -9.12
N HIS A 143 -11.63 1.20 -8.54
CA HIS A 143 -11.85 1.22 -7.10
C HIS A 143 -12.85 0.14 -6.73
N TYR A 144 -12.47 -0.72 -5.80
CA TYR A 144 -13.26 -1.80 -5.26
C TYR A 144 -13.43 -1.68 -3.74
N ILE A 145 -14.58 -2.10 -3.23
CA ILE A 145 -14.89 -2.13 -1.79
C ILE A 145 -15.24 -3.56 -1.40
N ARG A 146 -14.72 -4.03 -0.26
CA ARG A 146 -14.98 -5.37 0.28
C ARG A 146 -16.47 -5.58 0.55
N GLU A 147 -17.00 -6.71 0.11
CA GLU A 147 -18.37 -7.17 0.42
C GLU A 147 -18.35 -8.12 1.62
N GLN A 148 -18.66 -7.61 2.81
CA GLN A 148 -18.79 -8.45 4.02
C GLN A 148 -20.14 -9.16 4.05
#